data_AF-A0A968VX64-F1
#
_entry.id   AF-A0A968VX64-F1
#
_cell.length_a   1.000
_cell.length_b   1.000
_cell.length_c   1.000
_cell.angle_alpha   90.00
_cell.angle_beta   90.00
_cell.angle_gamma   90.00
#
_symmetry.space_group_name_H-M   'P 1'
#
loop_
_entity.id
_entity.type
_entity.pdbx_description
1 polymer ?
#
loop_
_entity_poly.entity_id
_entity_poly.type
_entity_poly.pdbx_seq_one_letter_code
_entity_poly.pdbx_strand_id
1 'polypeptide(L)'
;MPIKSNDVIYGILIIEFFGQKAKWPDFEIFYFETLANIIANANKKKEFEDVLKENEIKLKALNSTKDKFFSIIAHDLKNPFNTILGFSELLRASDLENKEKVKKYIEAIFNTSKTAYSLLENLLEWSRAQTGRLKIKPVSFSVGEVIERNIELLVTTAQRKKYR
;
A
#
# COMPACT_ATOMS: atom_id res chain seq x y z
N MET A 1 -2.95 -46.76 6.27
CA MET A 1 -1.57 -46.30 6.00
C MET A 1 -1.57 -44.77 6.00
N PRO A 2 -0.75 -44.11 6.84
CA PRO A 2 -0.76 -42.66 6.94
C PRO A 2 -0.10 -42.03 5.70
N ILE A 3 -0.78 -41.06 5.10
CA ILE A 3 -0.27 -40.22 4.01
C ILE A 3 0.60 -39.15 4.67
N LYS A 4 1.93 -39.25 4.55
CA LYS A 4 2.89 -38.40 5.27
C LYS A 4 3.89 -37.70 4.33
N SER A 5 4.34 -36.50 4.71
CA SER A 5 5.52 -35.83 4.13
C SER A 5 6.29 -35.14 5.25
N ASN A 6 7.59 -35.44 5.42
CA ASN A 6 8.47 -34.88 6.47
C ASN A 6 7.79 -34.82 7.86
N ASP A 7 7.36 -35.97 8.38
CA ASP A 7 6.66 -36.17 9.66
C ASP A 7 5.25 -35.56 9.83
N VAL A 8 4.75 -34.81 8.84
CA VAL A 8 3.38 -34.28 8.85
C VAL A 8 2.41 -35.29 8.21
N ILE A 9 1.30 -35.61 8.91
CA ILE A 9 0.23 -36.49 8.41
C ILE A 9 -0.83 -35.64 7.71
N TYR A 10 -1.04 -35.90 6.42
CA TYR A 10 -2.06 -35.25 5.59
C TYR A 10 -3.36 -36.07 5.50
N GLY A 11 -3.33 -37.33 5.91
CA GLY A 11 -4.51 -38.21 5.90
C GLY A 11 -4.18 -39.67 6.18
N ILE A 12 -5.20 -40.53 6.11
CA ILE A 12 -5.05 -41.97 6.27
C ILE A 12 -5.71 -42.65 5.06
N LEU A 13 -4.93 -43.43 4.32
CA LEU A 13 -5.44 -44.36 3.33
C LEU A 13 -5.89 -45.64 4.06
N ILE A 14 -7.19 -45.93 4.04
CA ILE A 14 -7.73 -47.18 4.57
C ILE A 14 -7.99 -48.09 3.38
N ILE A 15 -7.41 -49.29 3.42
CA ILE A 15 -7.66 -50.33 2.42
C ILE A 15 -8.27 -51.48 3.17
N GLU A 16 -9.51 -51.82 2.84
CA GLU A 16 -10.27 -52.87 3.49
C GLU A 16 -10.43 -54.05 2.54
N PHE A 17 -10.13 -55.25 3.04
CA PHE A 17 -10.22 -56.49 2.28
C PHE A 17 -11.45 -57.26 2.73
N PHE A 18 -12.35 -57.58 1.80
CA PHE A 18 -13.51 -58.42 2.08
C PHE A 18 -13.17 -59.87 1.69
N GLY A 19 -12.48 -60.62 2.57
CA GLY A 19 -12.09 -62.02 2.30
C GLY A 19 -11.29 -62.73 3.41
N GLN A 20 -11.14 -64.05 3.31
CA GLN A 20 -10.47 -64.89 4.33
C GLN A 20 -8.94 -64.77 4.21
N LYS A 21 -8.31 -64.34 5.32
CA LYS A 21 -6.89 -63.99 5.53
C LYS A 21 -5.88 -64.49 4.49
N ALA A 22 -5.25 -63.55 3.81
CA ALA A 22 -3.84 -63.65 3.43
C ALA A 22 -3.13 -62.37 3.91
N LYS A 23 -1.95 -62.49 4.52
CA LYS A 23 -1.09 -61.33 4.75
C LYS A 23 -0.81 -60.68 3.40
N TRP A 24 -0.86 -59.36 3.33
CA TRP A 24 -0.51 -58.62 2.12
C TRP A 24 0.95 -58.93 1.75
N PRO A 25 1.26 -59.31 0.50
CA PRO A 25 2.63 -59.41 0.03
C PRO A 25 3.37 -58.08 0.18
N ASP A 26 4.67 -58.11 0.50
CA ASP A 26 5.47 -56.90 0.73
C ASP A 26 5.46 -55.95 -0.49
N PHE A 27 5.36 -56.48 -1.70
CA PHE A 27 5.24 -55.68 -2.93
C PHE A 27 3.95 -54.85 -2.98
N GLU A 28 2.83 -55.38 -2.51
CA GLU A 28 1.56 -54.64 -2.47
C GLU A 28 1.62 -53.53 -1.41
N ILE A 29 2.19 -53.81 -0.24
CA ILE A 29 2.45 -52.81 0.81
C ILE A 29 3.32 -51.67 0.24
N PHE A 30 4.43 -52.02 -0.42
CA PHE A 30 5.32 -51.04 -1.05
C PHE A 30 4.61 -50.19 -2.12
N TYR A 31 3.75 -50.80 -2.93
CA TYR A 31 2.96 -50.09 -3.93
C TYR A 31 2.02 -49.06 -3.27
N PHE A 32 1.31 -49.43 -2.19
CA PHE A 32 0.43 -48.50 -1.50
C PHE A 32 1.18 -47.38 -0.76
N GLU A 33 2.34 -47.66 -0.19
CA GLU A 33 3.20 -46.61 0.38
C GLU A 33 3.64 -45.62 -0.69
N THR A 34 4.03 -46.13 -1.87
CA THR A 34 4.42 -45.29 -3.01
C THR A 34 3.25 -44.40 -3.46
N LEU A 35 2.05 -44.96 -3.62
CA LEU A 35 0.85 -44.19 -3.96
C LEU A 35 0.50 -43.15 -2.90
N ALA A 36 0.54 -43.53 -1.61
CA ALA A 36 0.29 -42.61 -0.50
C ALA A 36 1.29 -41.44 -0.52
N ASN A 37 2.56 -41.71 -0.78
CA ASN A 37 3.59 -40.67 -0.89
C ASN A 37 3.38 -39.77 -2.11
N ILE A 38 2.99 -40.31 -3.26
CA ILE A 38 2.66 -39.52 -4.46
C ILE A 38 1.47 -38.59 -4.16
N ILE A 39 0.42 -39.10 -3.53
CA ILE A 39 -0.76 -38.31 -3.15
C ILE A 39 -0.38 -37.23 -2.13
N ALA A 40 0.43 -37.56 -1.13
CA ALA A 40 0.93 -36.60 -0.14
C ALA A 40 1.67 -35.44 -0.82
N ASN A 41 2.59 -35.76 -1.73
CA ASN A 41 3.38 -34.77 -2.45
C ASN A 41 2.53 -33.93 -3.41
N ALA A 42 1.54 -34.52 -4.08
CA ALA A 42 0.61 -33.80 -4.94
C ALA A 42 -0.24 -32.80 -4.14
N ASN A 43 -0.78 -33.21 -2.99
CA ASN A 43 -1.56 -32.34 -2.11
C ASN A 43 -0.71 -31.18 -1.58
N LYS A 44 0.50 -31.48 -1.08
CA LYS A 44 1.46 -30.47 -0.61
C LYS A 44 1.81 -29.46 -1.71
N LYS A 45 2.07 -29.93 -2.93
CA LYS A 45 2.35 -29.05 -4.07
C LYS A 45 1.17 -28.12 -4.35
N LYS A 46 -0.05 -28.65 -4.33
CA LYS A 46 -1.26 -27.85 -4.55
C LYS A 46 -1.46 -26.78 -3.47
N GLU A 47 -1.27 -27.11 -2.19
CA GLU A 47 -1.33 -26.14 -1.09
C GLU A 47 -0.30 -25.01 -1.27
N PHE A 48 0.94 -25.36 -1.65
CA PHE A 48 1.97 -24.35 -1.95
C PHE A 48 1.59 -23.47 -3.14
N GLU A 49 1.03 -24.03 -4.21
CA GLU A 49 0.56 -23.28 -5.37
C GLU A 49 -0.57 -22.31 -5.01
N ASP A 50 -1.53 -22.75 -4.17
CA ASP A 50 -2.63 -21.91 -3.71
C ASP A 50 -2.13 -20.73 -2.85
N VAL A 51 -1.22 -20.99 -1.90
CA VAL A 51 -0.58 -19.93 -1.09
C VAL A 51 0.23 -18.97 -1.95
N LEU A 52 0.97 -19.50 -2.93
CA LEU A 52 1.77 -18.68 -3.85
C LEU A 52 0.87 -17.75 -4.67
N LYS A 53 -0.24 -18.28 -5.19
CA LYS A 53 -1.21 -17.51 -5.97
C LYS A 53 -1.89 -16.44 -5.12
N GLU A 54 -2.25 -16.75 -3.87
CA GLU A 54 -2.82 -15.77 -2.95
C GLU A 54 -1.82 -14.63 -2.66
N ASN A 55 -0.56 -14.97 -2.41
CA ASN A 55 0.50 -13.99 -2.20
C ASN A 55 0.75 -13.15 -3.46
N GLU A 56 0.73 -13.75 -4.65
CA GLU A 56 0.86 -13.04 -5.92
C GLU A 56 -0.26 -12.00 -6.11
N ILE A 57 -1.51 -12.38 -5.81
CA ILE A 57 -2.67 -11.47 -5.85
C ILE A 57 -2.48 -10.31 -4.87
N LYS A 58 -2.08 -10.60 -3.63
CA LYS A 58 -1.82 -9.57 -2.60
C LYS A 58 -0.70 -8.61 -3.03
N LEU A 59 0.40 -9.15 -3.56
CA LEU A 59 1.53 -8.35 -4.04
C LEU A 59 1.13 -7.46 -5.23
N LYS A 60 0.37 -8.01 -6.19
CA LYS A 60 -0.14 -7.23 -7.33
C LYS A 60 -1.07 -6.11 -6.87
N ALA A 61 -1.98 -6.38 -5.92
CA ALA A 61 -2.87 -5.36 -5.37
C ALA A 61 -2.09 -4.25 -4.64
N LEU A 62 -1.10 -4.62 -3.83
CA LEU A 62 -0.22 -3.67 -3.14
C LEU A 62 0.58 -2.82 -4.13
N ASN A 63 1.14 -3.43 -5.17
CA ASN A 63 1.91 -2.72 -6.17
C ASN A 63 1.02 -1.77 -6.98
N SER A 64 -0.17 -2.20 -7.39
CA SER A 64 -1.15 -1.35 -8.07
C SER A 64 -1.54 -0.13 -7.23
N THR A 65 -1.71 -0.31 -5.91
CA THR A 65 -1.99 0.78 -4.97
C THR A 65 -0.82 1.77 -4.90
N LYS A 66 0.41 1.24 -4.84
CA LYS A 66 1.65 2.04 -4.86
C LYS A 66 1.78 2.85 -6.15
N ASP A 67 1.53 2.22 -7.30
CA ASP A 67 1.62 2.88 -8.62
C ASP A 67 0.57 3.99 -8.76
N LYS A 68 -0.67 3.73 -8.31
CA LYS A 68 -1.73 4.74 -8.27
C LYS A 68 -1.35 5.93 -7.38
N PHE A 69 -0.76 5.66 -6.22
CA PHE A 69 -0.32 6.70 -5.29
C PHE A 69 0.79 7.58 -5.89
N PHE A 70 1.81 6.98 -6.52
CA PHE A 70 2.86 7.74 -7.21
C PHE A 70 2.30 8.58 -8.37
N SER A 71 1.31 8.06 -9.09
CA SER A 71 0.66 8.80 -10.18
C SER A 71 -0.07 10.05 -9.67
N ILE A 72 -0.77 9.93 -8.53
CA ILE A 72 -1.44 11.07 -7.87
C ILE A 72 -0.42 12.11 -7.42
N ILE A 73 0.67 11.69 -6.76
CA ILE A 73 1.73 12.60 -6.32
C ILE A 73 2.36 13.35 -7.50
N ALA A 74 2.66 12.62 -8.58
CA ALA A 74 3.28 13.23 -9.76
C ALA A 74 2.40 14.34 -10.35
N HIS A 75 1.08 14.09 -10.44
CA HIS A 75 0.12 15.11 -10.86
C HIS A 75 0.08 16.30 -9.91
N ASP A 76 -0.04 16.04 -8.61
CA ASP A 76 -0.18 17.07 -7.59
C ASP A 76 1.08 17.91 -7.39
N LEU A 77 2.26 17.38 -7.71
CA LEU A 77 3.52 18.13 -7.79
C LEU A 77 3.65 18.89 -9.12
N LYS A 78 3.24 18.29 -10.25
CA LYS A 78 3.36 18.95 -11.56
C LYS A 78 2.61 20.27 -11.63
N ASN A 79 1.41 20.34 -11.03
CA ASN A 79 0.59 21.55 -11.02
C ASN A 79 1.28 22.77 -10.40
N PRO A 80 1.77 22.73 -9.14
CA PRO A 80 2.46 23.87 -8.56
C PRO A 80 3.74 24.23 -9.32
N PHE A 81 4.50 23.25 -9.84
CA PHE A 81 5.68 23.54 -10.66
C PHE A 81 5.32 24.26 -11.97
N ASN A 82 4.25 23.86 -12.66
CA ASN A 82 3.76 24.55 -13.85
C ASN A 82 3.39 26.01 -13.54
N THR A 83 2.74 26.25 -12.40
CA THR A 83 2.39 27.62 -11.97
C THR A 83 3.63 28.44 -11.63
N ILE A 84 4.59 27.87 -10.88
CA ILE A 84 5.85 28.55 -10.54
C ILE A 84 6.63 28.90 -11.81
N LEU A 85 6.79 27.94 -12.72
CA LEU A 85 7.49 28.14 -13.98
C LEU A 85 6.79 29.18 -14.85
N GLY A 86 5.47 29.08 -15.01
CA GLY A 86 4.69 30.01 -15.83
C GLY A 86 4.78 31.45 -15.32
N PHE A 87 4.63 31.69 -14.01
CA PHE A 87 4.80 33.04 -13.46
C PHE A 87 6.26 33.52 -13.49
N SER A 88 7.23 32.60 -13.38
CA SER A 88 8.65 32.94 -13.53
C SER A 88 8.99 33.34 -14.96
N GLU A 89 8.42 32.68 -15.96
CA GLU A 89 8.55 33.03 -17.38
C GLU A 89 7.91 34.39 -17.68
N LEU A 90 6.69 34.62 -17.16
CA LEU A 90 6.03 35.92 -17.26
C LEU A 90 6.85 37.03 -16.62
N LEU A 91 7.46 36.78 -15.46
CA LEU A 91 8.34 37.74 -14.79
C LEU A 91 9.62 37.99 -15.61
N ARG A 92 10.22 36.94 -16.17
CA ARG A 92 11.42 37.03 -17.02
C ARG A 92 11.16 37.84 -18.30
N ALA A 93 9.96 37.73 -18.86
CA ALA A 93 9.54 38.45 -20.07
C ALA A 93 8.90 39.82 -19.79
N SER A 94 8.65 40.16 -18.51
CA SER A 94 7.95 41.40 -18.16
C SER A 94 8.87 42.61 -18.15
N ASP A 95 8.33 43.74 -18.59
CA ASP A 95 8.92 45.06 -18.32
C ASP A 95 8.75 45.39 -16.83
N LEU A 96 9.89 45.49 -16.13
CA LEU A 96 9.96 45.60 -14.67
C LEU A 96 9.44 46.95 -14.14
N GLU A 97 9.12 47.89 -15.02
CA GLU A 97 8.52 49.17 -14.66
C GLU A 97 7.12 49.02 -14.04
N ASN A 98 6.37 47.99 -14.44
CA ASN A 98 5.07 47.69 -13.83
C ASN A 98 5.22 46.91 -12.51
N LYS A 99 5.59 47.64 -11.45
CA LYS A 99 5.84 47.09 -10.10
C LYS A 99 4.65 46.31 -9.52
N GLU A 100 3.41 46.71 -9.81
CA GLU A 100 2.22 45.99 -9.33
C GLU A 100 2.10 44.60 -9.96
N LYS A 101 2.33 44.49 -11.27
CA LYS A 101 2.29 43.23 -12.01
C LYS A 101 3.42 42.29 -11.56
N VAL A 102 4.64 42.84 -11.41
CA VAL A 102 5.79 42.12 -10.85
C VAL A 102 5.47 41.57 -9.46
N LYS A 103 4.90 42.39 -8.58
CA LYS A 103 4.53 41.97 -7.22
C LYS A 103 3.52 40.82 -7.24
N LYS A 104 2.49 40.88 -8.10
CA LYS A 104 1.50 39.79 -8.25
C LYS A 104 2.14 38.48 -8.70
N TYR A 105 3.10 38.52 -9.63
CA TYR A 105 3.80 37.33 -10.10
C TYR A 105 4.68 36.71 -9.02
N ILE A 106 5.45 37.54 -8.30
CA ILE A 106 6.27 37.08 -7.18
C ILE A 106 5.40 36.46 -6.08
N GLU A 107 4.27 37.10 -5.75
CA GLU A 107 3.35 36.59 -4.73
C GLU A 107 2.71 35.25 -5.15
N ALA A 108 2.36 35.09 -6.44
CA ALA A 108 1.88 33.82 -6.97
C ALA A 108 2.95 32.72 -6.89
N ILE A 109 4.19 33.02 -7.27
CA ILE A 109 5.32 32.08 -7.15
C ILE A 109 5.53 31.68 -5.68
N PHE A 110 5.55 32.65 -4.77
CA PHE A 110 5.78 32.42 -3.35
C PHE A 110 4.68 31.54 -2.71
N ASN A 111 3.41 31.89 -2.94
CA ASN A 111 2.28 31.16 -2.38
C ASN A 111 2.19 29.72 -2.93
N THR A 112 2.44 29.55 -4.24
CA THR A 112 2.49 28.21 -4.84
C THR A 112 3.68 27.40 -4.33
N SER A 113 4.85 28.01 -4.16
CA SER A 113 6.04 27.35 -3.59
C SER A 113 5.79 26.87 -2.16
N LYS A 114 5.13 27.70 -1.33
CA LYS A 114 4.75 27.31 0.03
C LYS A 114 3.77 26.12 0.04
N THR A 115 2.83 26.11 -0.91
CA THR A 115 1.88 25.00 -1.06
C THR A 115 2.58 23.72 -1.50
N ALA A 116 3.49 23.80 -2.48
CA ALA A 116 4.30 22.67 -2.95
C ALA A 116 5.19 22.09 -1.84
N TYR A 117 5.80 22.97 -1.03
CA TYR A 117 6.61 22.56 0.11
C TYR A 117 5.78 21.81 1.16
N SER A 118 4.58 22.29 1.48
CA SER A 118 3.66 21.59 2.40
C SER A 118 3.28 20.20 1.89
N LEU A 119 3.02 20.06 0.58
CA LEU A 119 2.77 18.76 -0.05
C LEU A 119 3.98 17.82 0.08
N LEU A 120 5.19 18.34 -0.12
CA LEU A 120 6.43 17.58 0.03
C LEU A 120 6.64 17.08 1.47
N GLU A 121 6.40 17.93 2.47
CA GLU A 121 6.50 17.54 3.88
C GLU A 121 5.47 16.45 4.23
N ASN A 122 4.22 16.61 3.80
CA ASN A 122 3.17 15.59 3.99
C ASN A 122 3.56 14.25 3.35
N LEU A 123 4.18 14.28 2.17
CA LEU A 123 4.67 13.07 1.50
C LEU A 123 5.81 12.41 2.28
N LEU A 124 6.72 13.20 2.84
CA LEU A 124 7.83 12.72 3.65
C LEU A 124 7.34 12.08 4.96
N GLU A 125 6.35 12.69 5.62
CA GLU A 125 5.68 12.12 6.79
C GLU A 125 5.00 10.80 6.46
N TRP A 126 4.26 10.73 5.36
CA TRP A 126 3.63 9.50 4.90
C TRP A 126 4.66 8.39 4.60
N SER A 127 5.77 8.73 3.95
CA SER A 127 6.86 7.78 3.67
C SER A 127 7.49 7.23 4.96
N ARG A 128 7.66 8.08 5.97
CA ARG A 128 8.13 7.66 7.29
C ARG A 128 7.11 6.74 7.99
N ALA A 129 5.82 7.01 7.86
CA ALA A 129 4.77 6.15 8.39
C ALA A 129 4.80 4.74 7.76
N GLN A 130 4.98 4.65 6.43
CA GLN A 130 5.04 3.34 5.76
C GLN A 130 6.29 2.52 6.05
N THR A 131 7.40 3.18 6.38
CA THR A 131 8.66 2.49 6.71
C THR A 131 8.81 2.17 8.19
N GLY A 132 7.78 2.43 9.01
CA GLY A 132 7.83 2.27 10.46
C GLY A 132 8.79 3.24 11.15
N ARG A 133 9.22 4.31 10.46
CA ARG A 133 10.19 5.31 10.95
C ARG A 133 9.52 6.54 11.56
N LEU A 134 8.20 6.51 11.76
CA LEU A 134 7.46 7.59 12.40
C LEU A 134 7.84 7.66 13.88
N LYS A 135 8.51 8.74 14.30
CA LYS A 135 8.83 8.98 15.71
C LYS A 135 7.61 9.62 16.39
N ILE A 136 6.82 8.81 17.10
CA ILE A 136 5.71 9.30 17.91
C ILE A 136 6.26 9.96 19.18
N LYS A 137 5.84 11.19 19.46
CA LYS A 137 6.15 11.91 20.69
C LYS A 137 4.84 12.13 21.46
N PRO A 138 4.48 11.22 22.38
CA PRO A 138 3.26 11.40 23.18
C PRO A 138 3.42 12.64 24.07
N VAL A 139 2.39 13.48 24.08
CA VAL A 139 2.29 14.68 24.91
C VAL A 139 0.90 14.72 25.53
N SER A 140 0.77 15.30 26.73
CA SER A 140 -0.54 15.61 27.29
C SER A 140 -1.14 16.80 26.53
N PHE A 141 -2.40 16.69 26.12
CA PHE A 141 -3.12 17.76 25.43
C PHE A 141 -4.59 17.80 25.88
N SER A 142 -5.20 18.98 25.79
CA SER A 142 -6.63 19.15 26.04
C SER A 142 -7.43 18.77 24.80
N VAL A 143 -8.29 17.76 24.92
CA VAL A 143 -9.18 17.34 23.82
C VAL A 143 -10.14 18.48 23.44
N GLY A 144 -10.62 19.25 24.42
CA GLY A 144 -11.50 20.40 24.19
C GLY A 144 -10.86 21.47 23.32
N GLU A 145 -9.61 21.84 23.62
CA GLU A 145 -8.87 22.83 22.82
C GLU A 145 -8.63 22.35 21.38
N VAL A 146 -8.35 21.06 21.18
CA VAL A 146 -8.17 20.50 19.84
C VAL A 146 -9.48 20.58 19.06
N ILE A 147 -10.61 20.26 19.70
CA ILE A 147 -11.93 20.32 19.06
C ILE A 147 -12.27 21.77 18.69
N GLU A 148 -12.12 22.72 19.60
CA GLU A 148 -12.41 24.15 19.34
C GLU A 148 -11.59 24.69 18.18
N ARG A 149 -10.28 24.42 18.19
CA ARG A 149 -9.35 24.87 17.14
C ARG A 149 -9.71 24.30 15.77
N ASN A 150 -10.21 23.07 15.72
CA ASN A 150 -10.70 22.46 14.48
C ASN A 150 -12.04 23.06 14.03
N ILE A 151 -12.97 23.33 14.95
CA ILE A 151 -14.25 23.98 14.65
C ILE A 151 -14.00 25.36 14.03
N GLU A 152 -13.14 26.18 14.62
CA GLU A 152 -12.79 27.52 14.09
C GLU A 152 -12.22 27.46 12.67
N LEU A 153 -11.30 26.52 12.43
CA LEU A 153 -10.71 26.27 11.10
C LEU A 153 -11.78 25.89 10.07
N LEU A 154 -12.69 25.00 10.44
CA LEU A 154 -13.76 24.52 9.56
C LEU A 154 -14.81 25.60 9.28
N VAL A 155 -15.17 26.39 10.29
CA VAL A 155 -16.08 27.54 10.13
C VAL A 155 -15.50 28.55 9.15
N THR A 156 -14.21 28.90 9.31
CA THR A 156 -13.51 29.82 8.40
C THR A 156 -13.49 29.28 6.96
N THR A 157 -13.32 27.97 6.79
CA THR A 157 -13.30 27.32 5.48
C THR A 157 -14.70 27.27 4.85
N ALA A 158 -15.73 27.00 5.65
CA ALA A 158 -17.13 26.95 5.21
C ALA A 158 -17.64 28.32 4.76
N GLN A 159 -17.30 29.39 5.50
CA GLN A 159 -17.62 30.77 5.11
C GLN A 159 -16.99 31.12 3.76
N ARG A 160 -15.72 30.75 3.54
CA ARG A 160 -15.01 31.01 2.28
C ARG A 160 -15.61 30.31 1.07
N LYS A 161 -16.27 29.15 1.27
CA LYS A 161 -16.98 28.42 0.20
C LYS A 161 -18.38 28.95 -0.09
N LYS A 162 -19.05 29.60 0.87
CA LYS A 162 -20.40 30.18 0.68
C LYS A 162 -20.42 31.50 -0.11
N TYR A 163 -19.26 32.13 -0.31
CA TYR A 163 -19.10 33.34 -1.14
C TYR A 163 -18.46 33.06 -2.51
N ARG A 164 -18.53 31.82 -2.99
CA ARG A 164 -18.26 31.42 -4.38
C ARG A 164 -19.52 30.83 -4.97
#